data_AF-A0A433ZZC7-F1
#
_entry.id   AF-A0A433ZZC7-F1
#
_cell.length_a   1.000
_cell.length_b   1.000
_cell.length_c   1.000
_cell.angle_alpha   90.00
_cell.angle_beta   90.00
_cell.angle_gamma   90.00
#
_symmetry.space_group_name_H-M   'P 1'
#
loop_
_entity.id
_entity.type
_entity.pdbx_description
1 polymer ?
#
loop_
_entity_poly.entity_id
_entity_poly.type
_entity_poly.pdbx_seq_one_letter_code
_entity_poly.pdbx_strand_id
1 'polypeptide(L)' 'MNSAEVEQICSPNEDVHDIHFVMRDEHHHFIMTLETVLSCLRFAEREGEVPALPLEWWQLLQTRYRQLN' A
#
# COMPACT_ATOMS: atom_id res chain seq x y z
N MET A 1 -31.25 -13.28 -14.69
CA MET A 1 -30.61 -11.96 -14.73
C MET A 1 -29.61 -11.93 -13.59
N ASN A 2 -28.31 -12.08 -13.88
CA ASN A 2 -27.28 -11.92 -12.86
C ASN A 2 -27.05 -10.42 -12.69
N SER A 3 -27.68 -9.83 -11.68
CA SER A 3 -27.28 -8.52 -11.18
C SER A 3 -25.96 -8.73 -10.43
N ALA A 4 -24.85 -8.75 -11.15
CA ALA A 4 -23.58 -8.43 -10.53
C ALA A 4 -23.70 -6.96 -10.13
N GLU A 5 -23.95 -6.71 -8.85
CA GLU A 5 -23.73 -5.40 -8.25
C GLU A 5 -22.33 -4.99 -8.64
N VAL A 6 -22.23 -3.92 -9.43
CA VAL A 6 -20.97 -3.27 -9.74
C VAL A 6 -20.49 -2.76 -8.39
N GLU A 7 -19.69 -3.58 -7.68
CA GLU A 7 -18.99 -3.16 -6.49
C GLU A 7 -18.30 -1.87 -6.89
N GLN A 8 -18.66 -0.81 -6.18
CA GLN A 8 -18.14 0.52 -6.39
C GLN A 8 -16.65 0.45 -6.05
N ILE A 9 -15.84 0.00 -7.02
CA ILE A 9 -14.41 0.21 -7.08
C ILE A 9 -14.33 1.71 -6.87
N CYS A 10 -13.82 2.14 -5.72
CA CYS A 10 -13.65 3.55 -5.42
C CYS A 10 -13.06 4.16 -6.68
N SER A 11 -13.87 4.95 -7.42
CA SER A 11 -13.39 5.63 -8.60
C SER A 11 -12.14 6.33 -8.13
N PRO A 12 -10.98 6.10 -8.78
CA PRO A 12 -9.77 6.78 -8.36
C PRO A 12 -10.13 8.26 -8.37
N ASN A 13 -10.24 8.85 -7.18
CA ASN A 13 -10.42 10.29 -7.04
C ASN A 13 -9.30 10.87 -7.90
N GLU A 14 -9.64 11.62 -8.94
CA GLU A 14 -8.65 12.11 -9.92
C GLU A 14 -7.57 13.00 -9.27
N ASP A 15 -7.77 13.37 -8.00
CA ASP A 15 -6.84 14.09 -7.12
C ASP A 15 -5.98 13.21 -6.18
N VAL A 16 -6.17 11.88 -6.14
CA VAL A 16 -5.32 10.99 -5.32
C VAL A 16 -4.10 10.61 -6.13
N HIS A 17 -3.04 11.41 -6.01
CA HIS A 17 -1.73 11.16 -6.62
C HIS A 17 -0.98 9.95 -6.03
N ASP A 18 -1.62 9.11 -5.21
CA ASP A 18 -0.96 8.03 -4.48
C ASP A 18 -1.42 6.63 -4.94
N ILE A 19 -0.41 5.79 -5.16
CA ILE A 19 -0.57 4.37 -5.50
C ILE A 19 -1.23 3.68 -4.31
N HIS A 20 -2.32 2.98 -4.59
CA HIS A 20 -3.06 2.21 -3.60
C HIS A 20 -3.50 0.86 -4.16
N PHE A 21 -3.73 -0.08 -3.25
CA PHE A 21 -4.16 -1.44 -3.52
C PHE A 21 -5.57 -1.61 -2.98
N VAL A 22 -6.50 -2.03 -3.83
CA VAL A 22 -7.83 -2.45 -3.40
C VAL A 22 -7.74 -3.90 -2.97
N MET A 23 -8.05 -4.17 -1.71
CA MET A 23 -7.94 -5.45 -1.05
C MET A 23 -9.34 -5.95 -0.68
N ARG A 24 -9.58 -7.25 -0.81
CA ARG A 24 -10.85 -7.88 -0.46
C ARG A 24 -10.61 -9.18 0.30
N ASP A 25 -11.32 -9.37 1.40
CA ASP A 25 -11.52 -10.67 2.04
C ASP A 25 -12.98 -11.15 1.88
N GLU A 26 -13.35 -12.27 2.50
CA GLU A 26 -14.70 -12.85 2.41
C GLU A 26 -15.82 -11.89 2.90
N HIS A 27 -15.48 -10.88 3.71
CA HIS A 27 -16.42 -10.02 4.41
C HIS A 27 -16.18 -8.51 4.21
N HIS A 28 -15.00 -8.09 3.76
CA HIS A 28 -14.60 -6.69 3.71
C HIS A 28 -13.87 -6.34 2.42
N HIS A 29 -14.12 -5.11 1.96
CA HIS A 29 -13.29 -4.42 0.99
C HIS A 29 -12.62 -3.24 1.68
N PHE A 30 -11.32 -3.10 1.49
CA PHE A 30 -10.57 -1.98 2.03
C PHE A 30 -9.45 -1.57 1.08
N ILE A 31 -8.96 -0.34 1.26
CA ILE A 31 -7.85 0.20 0.49
C ILE A 31 -6.62 0.24 1.38
N MET A 32 -5.50 -0.22 0.84
CA MET A 32 -4.18 -0.11 1.46
C MET A 32 -3.31 0.79 0.58
N THR A 33 -2.72 1.85 1.14
CA THR A 33 -1.80 2.70 0.37
C THR A 33 -0.44 2.02 0.21
N LEU A 34 0.30 2.37 -0.84
CA LEU A 34 1.68 1.92 -1.00
C LEU A 34 2.54 2.32 0.21
N GLU A 35 2.29 3.49 0.80
CA GLU A 35 2.94 3.93 2.03
C GLU A 35 2.73 2.95 3.20
N THR A 36 1.51 2.43 3.39
CA THR A 36 1.23 1.42 4.41
C THR A 36 2.03 0.15 4.14
N VAL A 37 2.06 -0.33 2.90
CA VAL A 37 2.86 -1.51 2.51
C VAL A 37 4.34 -1.30 2.81
N LEU A 38 4.90 -0.15 2.43
CA LEU A 38 6.30 0.19 2.68
C LEU A 38 6.62 0.29 4.17
N SER A 39 5.68 0.79 4.98
CA SER A 39 5.82 0.84 6.44
C SER A 39 5.84 -0.57 7.04
N CYS A 40 4.96 -1.46 6.58
CA CYS A 40 4.98 -2.87 6.99
C CYS A 40 6.30 -3.57 6.59
N LEU A 41 6.80 -3.31 5.38
CA LEU A 41 8.06 -3.86 4.91
C LEU A 41 9.25 -3.38 5.76
N ARG A 42 9.28 -2.08 6.09
CA ARG A 42 10.31 -1.52 6.97
C ARG A 42 10.26 -2.13 8.37
N PHE A 43 9.06 -2.34 8.89
CA PHE A 43 8.87 -3.01 10.17
C PHE A 43 9.41 -4.44 10.14
N ALA A 44 9.04 -5.22 9.11
CA ALA A 44 9.54 -6.59 8.94
C ALA A 44 11.07 -6.64 8.81
N GLU A 45 11.69 -5.67 8.12
CA GLU A 45 13.16 -5.56 7.99
C GLU A 45 13.82 -5.35 9.37
N ARG A 46 13.22 -4.50 10.22
CA ARG A 46 13.73 -4.22 11.57
C ARG A 46 13.59 -5.39 12.53
N GLU A 47 12.53 -6.17 12.39
CA GLU A 47 12.30 -7.39 13.18
C GLU A 47 13.11 -8.59 12.67
N GLY A 48 13.74 -8.48 11.49
CA GLY A 48 14.51 -9.56 10.87
C GLY A 48 13.68 -10.62 10.15
N GLU A 49 12.38 -10.36 9.95
CA GLU A 49 11.45 -11.22 9.20
C GLU A 49 11.70 -11.15 7.68
N VAL A 50 12.30 -10.04 7.20
CA VAL A 50 12.84 -9.94 5.84
C VAL A 50 14.32 -9.57 5.86
N PRO A 51 15.10 -9.96 4.83
CA PRO A 51 16.49 -9.54 4.70
C PRO A 51 16.63 -8.02 4.66
N ALA A 52 17.76 -7.51 5.14
CA ALA A 52 18.11 -6.10 5.00
C ALA A 52 18.13 -5.70 3.52
N LEU A 53 17.34 -4.67 3.19
CA LEU A 53 17.30 -4.09 1.87
C LEU A 53 18.37 -2.99 1.75
N PRO A 54 18.85 -2.68 0.54
CA PRO A 54 19.84 -1.63 0.34
C PRO A 54 19.36 -0.28 0.90
N LEU A 55 20.25 0.42 1.62
CA LEU A 55 19.92 1.71 2.23
C LEU A 55 19.51 2.74 1.17
N GLU A 56 20.14 2.70 0.00
CA GLU A 56 19.89 3.59 -1.12
C GLU A 56 18.46 3.45 -1.65
N TRP A 57 17.89 2.23 -1.57
CA TRP A 57 16.50 1.98 -1.97
C TRP A 57 15.52 2.73 -1.06
N TRP A 58 15.76 2.66 0.24
CA TRP A 58 14.97 3.39 1.22
C TRP A 58 15.15 4.91 1.13
N GLN A 59 16.38 5.39 0.89
CA GLN A 59 16.67 6.81 0.67
C GLN A 59 15.91 7.37 -0.54
N LEU A 60 15.85 6.60 -1.64
CA LEU A 60 15.08 6.98 -2.82
C LEU A 60 13.59 7.14 -2.45
N LEU A 61 13.03 6.22 -1.67
CA LEU A 61 11.63 6.26 -1.26
C LEU A 61 11.33 7.41 -0.28
N GLN A 62 12.27 7.77 0.60
CA GLN A 62 12.12 8.87 1.54
C GLN A 62 11.91 10.23 0.85
N THR A 63 12.32 10.39 -0.41
CA THR A 63 12.05 11.60 -1.19
C THR A 63 10.55 11.86 -1.36
N ARG A 64 9.77 10.78 -1.43
CA ARG A 64 8.32 10.80 -1.61
C ARG A 64 7.55 10.45 -0.33
N TYR A 65 8.02 9.48 0.44
CA TYR A 65 7.37 8.94 1.63
C TYR A 65 8.16 9.27 2.90
N ARG A 66 8.03 10.52 3.38
CA ARG A 66 8.88 11.05 4.48
C ARG A 66 8.72 10.32 5.82
N GLN A 67 7.61 9.63 6.07
CA GLN A 67 7.41 8.90 7.32
C GLN A 67 8.11 7.54 7.39
N LEU A 68 8.81 7.10 6.33
CA LEU A 68 9.61 5.85 6.34
C LEU A 68 10.98 6.00 7.04
N ASN A 69 11.13 7.02 7.90
CA ASN A 69 12.33 7.35 8.68
C ASN A 69 12.37 6.62 10.02
#